data_AF-A0A127SEI2-F1
#
_entry.id   AF-A0A127SEI2-F1
#
_cell.length_a   1.000
_cell.length_b   1.000
_cell.length_c   1.000
_cell.angle_alpha   90.00
_cell.angle_beta   90.00
_cell.angle_gamma   90.00
#
_symmetry.space_group_name_H-M   'P 1'
#
loop_
_entity.id
_entity.type
_entity.pdbx_description
1 polymer ?
#
loop_
_entity_poly.entity_id
_entity_poly.type
_entity_poly.pdbx_seq_one_letter_code
_entity_poly.pdbx_strand_id
1 'polypeptide(L)' 'MTDLVQQLAKEIAVRPNQIEAAIKLIDEGASVPFIARYRKEVTQGL' A
#
# COMPACT_ATOMS: atom_id res chain seq x y z
N MET A 1 6.19 13.87 -2.01
CA MET A 1 5.47 12.58 -1.96
C MET A 1 5.63 11.85 -0.63
N THR A 2 6.75 12.03 0.07
CA THR A 2 7.07 11.38 1.35
C THR A 2 6.09 11.73 2.49
N ASP A 3 5.60 12.97 2.54
CA ASP A 3 4.71 13.43 3.62
C ASP A 3 3.37 12.65 3.67
N LEU A 4 2.72 12.48 2.51
CA LEU A 4 1.44 11.76 2.41
C LEU A 4 1.59 10.29 2.81
N VAL A 5 2.64 9.62 2.36
CA VAL A 5 2.92 8.22 2.70
C VAL A 5 3.09 8.06 4.21
N GLN A 6 3.84 8.98 4.85
CA GLN A 6 4.07 8.96 6.29
C GLN A 6 2.80 9.28 7.08
N GLN A 7 1.98 10.20 6.60
CA GLN A 7 0.70 10.54 7.22
C GLN A 7 -0.26 9.35 7.17
N LEU A 8 -0.48 8.75 5.99
CA LEU A 8 -1.36 7.59 5.83
C LEU A 8 -0.88 6.40 6.67
N ALA A 9 0.43 6.13 6.66
CA ALA A 9 1.03 5.07 7.47
C ALA A 9 0.69 5.22 8.97
N LYS A 10 0.72 6.46 9.48
CA LYS A 10 0.31 6.75 10.87
C LYS A 10 -1.19 6.61 11.08
N GLU A 11 -2.02 7.11 10.17
CA GLU A 11 -3.49 7.10 10.32
C GLU A 11 -4.07 5.68 10.39
N ILE A 12 -3.53 4.74 9.62
CA ILE A 12 -4.02 3.34 9.61
C ILE A 12 -3.09 2.35 10.32
N ALA A 13 -2.09 2.86 11.05
CA ALA A 13 -1.13 2.07 11.83
C ALA A 13 -0.39 0.98 11.04
N VAL A 14 0.09 1.33 9.85
CA VAL A 14 0.90 0.47 8.97
C VAL A 14 2.26 1.08 8.74
N ARG A 15 3.18 0.32 8.15
CA ARG A 15 4.51 0.84 7.82
C ARG A 15 4.47 1.61 6.49
N PRO A 16 5.26 2.70 6.34
CA PRO A 16 5.34 3.48 5.11
C PRO A 16 5.61 2.65 3.85
N ASN A 17 6.47 1.63 3.96
CA ASN A 17 6.78 0.71 2.85
C ASN A 17 5.57 -0.09 2.35
N GLN A 18 4.57 -0.36 3.22
CA GLN A 18 3.34 -1.04 2.83
C GLN A 18 2.42 -0.13 2.01
N ILE A 19 2.37 1.16 2.37
CA ILE A 19 1.67 2.19 1.59
C ILE A 19 2.34 2.36 0.22
N GLU A 20 3.67 2.48 0.18
CA GLU A 20 4.43 2.61 -1.08
C GLU A 20 4.22 1.40 -2.00
N ALA A 21 4.23 0.19 -1.45
CA ALA A 21 3.95 -1.03 -2.20
C ALA A 21 2.52 -1.02 -2.79
N ALA A 22 1.53 -0.59 -2.00
CA ALA A 22 0.15 -0.48 -2.48
C ALA A 22 -0.01 0.59 -3.57
N ILE A 23 0.59 1.77 -3.40
CA ILE A 23 0.58 2.84 -4.41
C ILE A 23 1.19 2.34 -5.72
N LYS A 24 2.35 1.67 -5.65
CA LYS A 24 3.02 1.14 -6.85
C LYS A 24 2.13 0.16 -7.60
N LEU A 25 1.43 -0.74 -6.91
CA LEU A 25 0.51 -1.68 -7.53
C LEU A 25 -0.69 -0.97 -8.20
N ILE A 26 -1.19 0.10 -7.59
CA ILE A 26 -2.27 0.92 -8.15
C ILE A 26 -1.79 1.65 -9.40
N ASP A 27 -0.58 2.21 -9.39
CA ASP A 27 0.04 2.86 -10.55
C ASP A 27 0.28 1.87 -11.70
N GLU A 28 0.55 0.61 -11.39
CA GLU A 28 0.63 -0.50 -12.35
C GLU A 28 -0.75 -0.97 -12.86
N GLY A 29 -1.84 -0.38 -12.38
CA GLY A 29 -3.21 -0.65 -12.82
C GLY A 29 -3.93 -1.74 -12.03
N ALA A 30 -3.38 -2.23 -10.92
CA ALA A 30 -4.05 -3.19 -10.07
C ALA A 30 -5.17 -2.53 -9.26
N SER A 31 -6.32 -3.20 -9.18
CA SER A 31 -7.46 -2.71 -8.38
C SER A 31 -7.35 -3.10 -6.91
N VAL A 32 -8.00 -2.35 -6.02
CA VAL A 32 -7.99 -2.62 -4.57
C VAL A 32 -8.45 -4.05 -4.23
N PRO A 33 -9.57 -4.59 -4.77
CA PRO A 33 -9.97 -5.98 -4.49
C PRO A 33 -8.95 -7.01 -4.97
N PHE A 34 -8.26 -6.73 -6.09
CA PHE A 34 -7.21 -7.62 -6.60
C PHE A 34 -5.98 -7.62 -5.69
N ILE A 35 -5.51 -6.44 -5.27
CA ILE A 35 -4.36 -6.29 -4.37
C ILE A 35 -4.62 -7.02 -3.04
N ALA A 36 -5.79 -6.77 -2.43
CA ALA A 36 -6.17 -7.36 -1.15
C ALA A 36 -6.25 -8.90 -1.18
N ARG A 37 -6.56 -9.49 -2.34
CA ARG A 37 -6.71 -10.95 -2.50
C ARG A 37 -5.47 -11.66 -3.03
N TYR A 38 -4.69 -11.02 -3.89
CA TYR A 38 -3.64 -11.68 -4.69
C TYR A 38 -2.24 -11.06 -4.56
N ARG A 39 -2.06 -9.99 -3.77
CA ARG A 39 -0.77 -9.30 -3.59
C ARG A 39 -0.40 -9.03 -2.13
N LYS A 40 -0.94 -9.84 -1.21
CA LYS A 40 -0.67 -9.71 0.23
C LYS A 40 0.81 -9.83 0.58
N GLU A 41 1.58 -10.66 -0.13
CA GLU A 41 3.02 -10.76 0.13
C GLU A 41 3.79 -9.50 -0.27
N VAL A 42 3.34 -8.81 -1.33
CA VAL A 42 3.97 -7.58 -1.83
C VAL A 42 3.70 -6.40 -0.89
N THR A 43 2.50 -6.33 -0.31
CA THR A 43 2.12 -5.32 0.69
C THR A 43 2.47 -5.71 2.12
N GLN A 44 3.12 -6.86 2.33
CA GLN A 44 3.49 -7.42 3.64
C GLN A 44 2.29 -7.59 4.59
N GLY A 45 1.15 -8.01 4.06
CA GLY A 45 -0.08 -8.24 4.82
C GLY A 45 -0.87 -6.99 5.16
N LEU A 46 -0.69 -5.90 4.39
CA LEU A 46 -1.59 -4.74 4.42
C LEU A 46 -3.06 -5.18 4.27
#